data_AF-A0A8H3J708-F1
#
_entry.id   AF-A0A8H3J708-F1
#
_cell.length_a   1.000
_cell.length_b   1.000
_cell.length_c   1.000
_cell.angle_alpha   90.00
_cell.angle_beta   90.00
_cell.angle_gamma   90.00
#
_symmetry.space_group_name_H-M   'P 1'
#
loop_
_entity.id
_entity.type
_entity.pdbx_description
1 polymer ?
#
loop_
_entity_poly.entity_id
_entity_poly.type
_entity_poly.pdbx_seq_one_letter_code
_entity_poly.pdbx_strand_id
1 'polypeptide(L)' 'MSEEPPLSYLHIEFAGTLLGFDDYVNMVLEDVTEFDYSGSNTKLPKILLNGNNICMLIPGGEGPEVAAS' A
#
# COMPACT_ATOMS: atom_id res chain seq x y z
N MET A 1 -22.38 17.31 -14.30
CA MET A 1 -21.79 16.69 -13.10
C MET A 1 -20.51 15.99 -13.53
N SER A 2 -19.36 16.52 -13.14
CA SER A 2 -18.14 15.70 -13.10
C SER A 2 -18.27 14.81 -11.88
N GLU A 3 -18.36 13.50 -12.08
CA GLU A 3 -18.26 12.52 -10.99
C GLU A 3 -16.94 12.80 -10.25
N GLU A 4 -17.00 13.04 -8.93
CA GLU A 4 -15.81 13.11 -8.10
C GLU A 4 -15.10 11.74 -8.20
N PRO A 5 -13.77 11.71 -8.40
CA PRO A 5 -13.07 10.43 -8.44
C PRO A 5 -13.33 9.69 -7.12
N PRO A 6 -13.62 8.38 -7.15
CA PRO A 6 -13.85 7.65 -5.92
C PRO A 6 -12.64 7.81 -5.00
N LEU A 7 -12.87 8.00 -3.70
CA LEU A 7 -11.82 8.29 -2.71
C LEU A 7 -10.68 7.26 -2.72
N SER A 8 -10.94 6.05 -3.23
CA SER A 8 -9.92 5.02 -3.49
C SER A 8 -8.74 5.53 -4.33
N TYR A 9 -8.94 6.46 -5.26
CA TYR A 9 -7.87 7.04 -6.07
C TYR A 9 -6.88 7.93 -5.29
N LEU A 10 -7.19 8.30 -4.05
CA LEU A 10 -6.33 9.18 -3.25
C LEU A 10 -5.39 8.41 -2.31
N HIS A 11 -5.53 7.08 -2.23
CA HIS A 11 -4.81 6.25 -1.28
C HIS A 11 -3.84 5.32 -1.99
N ILE A 12 -2.64 5.18 -1.44
CA ILE A 12 -1.61 4.25 -1.94
C ILE A 12 -1.58 3.05 -1.01
N GLU A 13 -1.50 1.86 -1.58
CA GLU A 13 -1.35 0.61 -0.84
C GLU A 13 -0.01 -0.05 -1.12
N PHE A 14 0.55 -0.70 -0.10
CA PHE A 14 1.79 -1.45 -0.20
C PHE A 14 1.56 -2.86 0.31
N ALA A 15 1.83 -3.86 -0.53
CA ALA A 15 1.83 -5.27 -0.12
C ALA A 15 3.24 -5.86 -0.30
N GLY A 16 3.75 -6.52 0.73
CA GLY A 16 5.06 -7.16 0.72
C GLY A 16 5.34 -7.87 2.04
N THR A 17 6.54 -8.42 2.18
CA THR A 17 6.95 -9.15 3.38
C THR A 17 7.49 -8.18 4.42
N LEU A 18 6.84 -8.13 5.60
CA LEU A 18 7.31 -7.33 6.73
C LEU A 18 8.55 -7.97 7.37
N LEU A 19 9.67 -7.26 7.31
CA LEU A 19 10.94 -7.68 7.93
C LEU A 19 11.07 -7.20 9.38
N GLY A 20 10.45 -6.08 9.71
CA GLY A 20 10.49 -5.49 11.05
C GLY A 20 9.93 -4.08 11.08
N PHE A 21 9.69 -3.59 12.30
CA PHE A 21 9.20 -2.24 12.57
C PHE A 21 9.83 -1.69 13.86
N ASP A 22 9.74 -0.38 14.05
CA ASP A 22 10.19 0.32 15.27
C ASP A 22 9.02 0.82 16.13
N ASP A 23 9.31 1.49 17.24
CA ASP A 23 8.30 2.05 18.16
C ASP A 23 7.43 3.15 17.53
N TYR A 24 7.86 3.72 16.40
CA TYR A 24 7.12 4.72 15.61
C TYR A 24 6.38 4.09 14.44
N VAL A 25 6.38 2.76 14.34
CA VAL A 25 5.70 2.00 13.28
C VAL A 25 6.29 2.31 11.90
N ASN A 26 7.55 2.76 11.82
CA ASN A 26 8.26 2.74 10.54
C ASN A 26 8.53 1.28 10.18
N MET A 27 8.26 0.90 8.93
CA MET A 27 8.29 -0.51 8.52
C MET A 27 9.32 -0.77 7.46
N VAL A 28 10.09 -1.85 7.63
CA VAL A 28 10.96 -2.37 6.58
C VAL A 28 10.21 -3.48 5.87
N LEU A 29 9.96 -3.31 4.58
CA LEU A 29 9.29 -4.29 3.73
C LEU A 29 10.21 -4.76 2.61
N GLU A 30 10.11 -6.03 2.21
CA GLU A 30 10.77 -6.59 1.02
C GLU A 30 9.75 -7.17 0.03
N ASP A 31 10.17 -7.35 -1.22
CA ASP A 31 9.34 -7.85 -2.33
C ASP A 31 8.00 -7.09 -2.47
N VAL A 32 8.08 -5.76 -2.40
CA VAL A 32 6.92 -4.89 -2.28
C VAL A 32 6.28 -4.62 -3.63
N THR A 33 4.96 -4.56 -3.61
CA THR A 33 4.11 -4.02 -4.67
C THR A 33 3.44 -2.77 -4.15
N GLU A 34 3.73 -1.64 -4.77
CA GLU A 34 2.99 -0.40 -4.60
C GLU A 34 1.82 -0.40 -5.58
N PHE A 35 0.63 -0.14 -5.07
CA PHE A 35 -0.60 -0.03 -5.85
C PHE A 35 -1.03 1.43 -5.86
N ASP A 36 -0.94 2.06 -7.03
CA ASP A 36 -1.61 3.31 -7.32
C ASP A 36 -2.93 2.99 -8.03
N TYR A 37 -4.03 3.39 -7.41
CA TYR A 37 -5.36 3.19 -7.97
C TYR A 37 -5.56 3.91 -9.31
N SER A 38 -4.65 4.80 -9.72
CA SER A 38 -4.55 5.32 -11.09
C SER A 38 -4.28 4.23 -12.17
N GLY A 39 -4.00 3.00 -11.76
CA GLY A 39 -3.86 1.82 -12.62
C GLY A 39 -2.42 1.34 -12.78
N SER A 40 -1.49 1.87 -11.99
CA SER A 40 -0.07 1.48 -12.03
C SER A 40 0.32 0.68 -10.80
N ASN A 41 1.00 -0.44 -11.03
CA ASN A 41 1.62 -1.22 -9.97
C ASN A 41 3.14 -1.18 -10.12
N THR A 42 3.84 -0.77 -9.06
CA THR A 42 5.31 -0.67 -9.06
C THR A 42 5.90 -1.73 -8.14
N LYS A 43 6.88 -2.49 -8.65
CA LYS A 43 7.62 -3.46 -7.83
C LYS A 43 8.86 -2.79 -7.22
N LEU A 44 9.00 -2.90 -5.91
CA LEU A 44 10.10 -2.33 -5.15
C LEU A 44 10.79 -3.45 -4.36
N PRO A 45 12.10 -3.67 -4.53
CA PRO A 45 12.78 -4.80 -3.90
C PRO A 45 12.82 -4.69 -2.38
N LYS A 46 12.98 -3.47 -1.85
CA LYS A 46 13.01 -3.19 -0.42
C LYS A 46 12.72 -1.73 -0.15
N ILE A 47 11.88 -1.45 0.84
CA ILE A 47 11.52 -0.07 1.24
C ILE A 47 11.53 0.11 2.74
N LEU A 48 11.64 1.37 3.15
CA LEU A 48 11.32 1.84 4.50
C LEU A 48 10.05 2.71 4.41
N LEU A 49 8.96 2.22 4.96
CA LEU A 49 7.67 2.91 5.00
C LEU A 49 7.62 3.80 6.25
N ASN A 50 7.24 5.06 6.09
CA ASN A 50 7.11 6.00 7.20
C ASN A 50 5.81 5.75 7.97
N GLY A 51 5.92 5.50 9.27
CA GLY A 51 4.78 5.17 10.15
C GLY A 51 3.70 6.24 10.22
N ASN A 52 4.05 7.52 10.02
CA ASN A 52 3.08 8.63 10.06
C ASN A 52 2.03 8.55 8.96
N ASN A 53 2.34 7.88 7.85
CA ASN A 53 1.46 7.78 6.69
C ASN A 53 0.71 6.43 6.66
N ILE A 54 0.86 5.59 7.69
CA ILE A 54 0.20 4.29 7.78
C ILE A 54 -1.15 4.45 8.43
N CYS A 55 -2.23 4.17 7.67
CA CYS A 55 -3.59 4.17 8.19
C CYS A 55 -4.02 2.78 8.71
N MET A 56 -3.65 1.71 7.99
CA MET A 56 -4.06 0.34 8.30
C MET A 56 -2.94 -0.66 7.99
N LEU A 57 -2.93 -1.77 8.73
CA LEU A 57 -2.02 -2.90 8.54
C LEU A 57 -2.84 -4.19 8.46
N ILE A 58 -2.68 -4.94 7.38
CA ILE A 58 -3.44 -6.18 7.12
C ILE A 58 -2.45 -7.34 7.02
N PRO A 59 -2.32 -8.18 8.06
CA PRO A 59 -1.48 -9.38 8.00
C PRO A 59 -1.99 -10.36 6.94
N GLY A 60 -1.11 -10.81 6.05
CA GLY A 60 -1.45 -11.76 4.99
C GLY A 60 -2.24 -11.17 3.81
N GLY A 61 -2.36 -9.85 3.71
CA GLY A 61 -2.99 -9.21 2.55
C GLY A 61 -2.16 -9.35 1.28
N GLU A 62 -2.83 -9.65 0.16
CA GLU A 62 -2.18 -9.82 -1.16
C GLU A 62 -2.20 -8.53 -2.00
N GLY A 63 -2.60 -7.40 -1.39
CA GLY A 63 -2.93 -6.15 -2.07
C GLY A 63 -4.42 -6.09 -2.42
N PRO A 64 -4.86 -4.99 -3.06
CA PRO A 64 -6.26 -4.86 -3.45
C PRO A 64 -6.60 -5.90 -4.52
N GLU A 65 -7.52 -6.81 -4.20
CA GLU A 65 -8.27 -7.49 -5.26
C GLU A 65 -9.01 -6.39 -6.01
N VAL A 66 -8.58 -6.07 -7.22
CA VAL A 66 -9.34 -5.17 -8.10
C VAL A 66 -10.73 -5.78 -8.15
N ALA A 67 -11.69 -5.14 -7.49
CA ALA A 67 -13.03 -5.67 -7.35
C ALA A 67 -13.56 -5.91 -8.77
N ALA A 68 -13.54 -7.17 -9.19
CA ALA A 68 -14.09 -7.58 -10.46
C ALA A 68 -15.61 -7.49 -10.31
N SER A 69 -16.16 -6.35 -10.72
CA SER A 69 -17.60 -6.16 -10.91
C SER A 69 -17.85 -5.24 -12.09
#